data_AF-A0A1M6LUK1-F1
#
_entry.id   AF-A0A1M6LUK1-F1
#
_cell.length_a   1.000
_cell.length_b   1.000
_cell.length_c   1.000
_cell.angle_alpha   90.00
_cell.angle_beta   90.00
_cell.angle_gamma   90.00
#
_symmetry.space_group_name_H-M   'P 1'
#
loop_
_entity.id
_entity.type
_entity.pdbx_description
1 polymer ?
#
loop_
_entity_poly.entity_id
_entity_poly.type
_entity_poly.pdbx_seq_one_letter_code
_entity_poly.pdbx_strand_id
1 'polypeptide(L)' 'MKDELVKLLSEYKETEKCMEMGMDWLSDKEYAKGKLDLVKVIIADLEKLSKEV' A
#
# COMPACT_ATOMS: atom_id res chain seq x y z
N MET A 1 -8.53 -6.46 -16.96
CA MET A 1 -9.20 -5.87 -15.79
C MET A 1 -8.92 -6.63 -14.50
N LYS A 2 -9.37 -7.88 -14.32
CA LYS A 2 -9.12 -8.64 -13.07
C LYS A 2 -7.63 -8.92 -12.82
N ASP A 3 -6.90 -9.34 -13.85
CA ASP A 3 -5.46 -9.62 -13.74
C ASP A 3 -4.62 -8.35 -13.49
N GLU A 4 -5.00 -7.24 -14.12
CA GLU A 4 -4.36 -5.92 -13.90
C GLU A 4 -4.61 -5.42 -12.48
N LEU A 5 -5.81 -5.63 -11.95
CA LEU A 5 -6.17 -5.29 -10.57
C LEU A 5 -5.38 -6.12 -9.55
N VAL A 6 -5.25 -7.43 -9.78
CA VAL A 6 -4.45 -8.33 -8.94
C VAL A 6 -2.98 -7.92 -8.95
N LYS A 7 -2.44 -7.58 -10.13
CA LYS A 7 -1.08 -7.09 -10.27
C LYS A 7 -0.88 -5.78 -9.49
N LEU A 8 -1.77 -4.81 -9.67
CA LEU A 8 -1.72 -3.52 -8.97
C LEU A 8 -1.79 -3.69 -7.45
N LEU A 9 -2.69 -4.56 -6.96
CA LEU A 9 -2.79 -4.87 -5.55
C LEU A 9 -1.48 -5.47 -5.00
N SER A 10 -0.84 -6.36 -5.77
CA SER A 10 0.46 -6.92 -5.39
C SER A 10 1.56 -5.86 -5.32
N GLU A 11 1.59 -4.93 -6.27
CA GLU A 11 2.58 -3.83 -6.30
C GLU A 11 2.42 -2.90 -5.08
N TYR A 12 1.18 -2.58 -4.69
CA TYR A 12 0.94 -1.76 -3.50
C TYR A 12 1.29 -2.50 -2.19
N LYS A 13 1.04 -3.81 -2.09
CA LYS A 13 1.46 -4.60 -0.93
C LYS A 13 2.98 -4.68 -0.79
N GLU A 14 3.71 -4.79 -1.91
CA GLU A 14 5.17 -4.73 -1.88
C GLU A 14 5.66 -3.33 -1.48
N THR A 15 4.97 -2.28 -1.93
CA THR A 15 5.26 -0.88 -1.57
C THR A 15 5.08 -0.65 -0.06
N GLU A 16 3.97 -1.12 0.52
CA GLU A 16 3.72 -1.07 1.96
C GLU A 16 4.88 -1.70 2.74
N LYS A 17 5.26 -2.93 2.38
CA LYS A 17 6.35 -3.66 3.03
C LYS A 17 7.68 -2.92 2.94
N CYS A 18 8.02 -2.38 1.77
CA CYS A 18 9.24 -1.58 1.58
C CYS A 18 9.24 -0.32 2.46
N MET A 19 8.10 0.36 2.54
CA MET A 19 7.96 1.56 3.37
C MET A 19 8.09 1.22 4.85
N GLU A 20 7.44 0.15 5.33
CA GLU A 20 7.55 -0.32 6.71
C GLU A 20 8.98 -0.67 7.09
N MET A 21 9.75 -1.31 6.20
CA MET A 21 11.18 -1.58 6.40
C MET A 21 12.00 -0.29 6.50
N GLY A 22 11.69 0.72 5.68
CA GLY A 22 12.41 2.00 5.68
C GLY A 22 12.07 2.91 6.87
N MET A 23 10.94 2.69 7.56
CA MET A 23 10.49 3.54 8.67
C MET A 23 11.48 3.62 9.82
N ASP A 24 12.25 2.57 10.07
CA ASP A 24 13.21 2.53 11.18
C ASP A 24 14.49 3.34 10.90
N TRP A 25 14.71 3.74 9.66
CA TRP A 25 15.85 4.57 9.27
C TRP A 25 15.54 6.06 9.33
N LEU A 26 14.28 6.43 9.59
CA LEU A 26 13.83 7.81 9.64
C LEU A 26 13.93 8.38 11.06
N SER A 27 14.57 9.54 11.17
CA SER A 27 14.64 10.34 12.40
C SER A 27 13.31 10.99 12.76
N ASP A 28 12.49 11.33 11.75
CA ASP A 28 11.12 11.78 11.91
C ASP A 28 10.18 10.86 11.12
N LYS A 29 9.21 10.27 11.83
CA LYS A 29 8.30 9.26 11.32
C LYS A 29 6.92 9.81 10.98
N GLU A 30 6.55 11.04 11.38
CA GLU A 30 5.17 11.54 11.20
C GLU A 30 4.78 11.67 9.74
N TYR A 31 5.61 12.34 8.94
CA TYR A 31 5.36 12.50 7.51
C TYR A 31 5.31 11.16 6.78
N ALA A 32 6.23 10.24 7.10
CA ALA A 32 6.30 8.94 6.48
C ALA A 32 5.13 8.02 6.88
N LYS A 33 4.65 8.10 8.14
CA LYS A 33 3.43 7.42 8.58
C LYS A 33 2.22 7.88 7.77
N GLY A 34 2.05 9.19 7.56
CA GLY A 34 0.94 9.69 6.74
C GLY A 34 0.97 9.18 5.29
N LYS A 35 2.16 8.95 4.72
CA LYS A 35 2.30 8.32 3.40
C LYS A 35 1.99 6.83 3.42
N LEU A 36 2.42 6.12 4.46
CA LEU A 36 2.11 4.70 4.65
C LEU A 36 0.60 4.47 4.84
N ASP A 37 -0.07 5.35 5.59
CA ASP A 37 -1.52 5.29 5.79
C ASP A 37 -2.27 5.44 4.47
N LEU A 38 -1.80 6.34 3.58
CA LEU A 38 -2.38 6.48 2.24
C LEU A 38 -2.24 5.20 1.41
N VAL A 39 -1.07 4.55 1.45
CA VAL A 39 -0.85 3.27 0.77
C VAL A 39 -1.79 2.19 1.31
N LYS A 40 -1.99 2.12 2.62
CA LYS A 40 -2.92 1.19 3.27
C LYS A 40 -4.38 1.41 2.83
N VAL A 41 -4.80 2.67 2.70
CA VAL A 41 -6.13 3.02 2.16
C VAL A 41 -6.28 2.54 0.72
N ILE A 42 -5.28 2.78 -0.14
CA ILE A 42 -5.32 2.34 -1.54
C ILE A 42 -5.43 0.81 -1.62
N ILE A 43 -4.66 0.08 -0.81
CA ILE A 43 -4.75 -1.40 -0.74
C ILE A 43 -6.17 -1.82 -0.38
N ALA A 44 -6.77 -1.23 0.66
CA ALA A 44 -8.13 -1.57 1.10
C ALA A 44 -9.18 -1.33 -0.01
N ASP A 45 -9.07 -0.22 -0.74
CA ASP A 45 -9.97 0.09 -1.85
C ASP A 45 -9.80 -0.90 -3.02
N LEU A 46 -8.56 -1.27 -3.36
CA LEU A 46 -8.27 -2.26 -4.39
C LEU A 46 -8.76 -3.66 -4.00
N GLU A 47 -8.61 -4.06 -2.73
CA GLU A 47 -9.15 -5.32 -2.22
C GLU A 47 -10.67 -5.35 -2.27
N LYS A 48 -11.33 -4.24 -1.93
CA LYS A 48 -12.78 -4.11 -2.05
C LYS A 48 -13.21 -4.24 -3.51
N LEU A 49 -12.57 -3.49 -4.42
CA LEU A 49 -12.85 -3.57 -5.85
C LEU A 49 -12.65 -4.99 -6.39
N SER A 50 -11.63 -5.72 -5.93
CA SER A 50 -11.35 -7.09 -6.39
C SER A 50 -12.45 -8.10 -6.04
N LYS A 51 -13.29 -7.79 -5.05
CA LYS A 51 -14.44 -8.61 -4.64
C LYS A 51 -15.70 -8.25 -5.43
N GLU A 52 -15.75 -7.06 -6.02
CA GLU A 52 -16.89 -6.54 -6.78
C GLU A 52 -16.78 -6.87 -8.29
N VAL A 53 -15.61 -7.34 -8.76
CA VAL A 53 -15.29 -7.61 -10.18
C VAL A 53 -15.02 -9.10 -10.48
#